data_AF-A0A1H2WCH7-F1
#
_entry.id   AF-A0A1H2WCH7-F1
#
_cell.length_a   1.000
_cell.length_b   1.000
_cell.length_c   1.000
_cell.angle_alpha   90.00
_cell.angle_beta   90.00
_cell.angle_gamma   90.00
#
_symmetry.space_group_name_H-M   'P 1'
#
loop_
_entity.id
_entity.type
_entity.pdbx_description
1 polymer ?
#
loop_
_entity_poly.entity_id
_entity_poly.type
_entity_poly.pdbx_seq_one_letter_code
_entity_poly.pdbx_strand_id
1 'polypeptide(L)'
;QAALWDGERKDFISYALQVGVLSCEDEDIRSLRELITYGLKGLSAYTKHANVLLREDESIDAFIQEGLAATLDDQLNVDDLIALTLKTGEYGIKGMAMLDRANTEAYGHPQVSNVSIEAGTRPGILISGHDLKDLELLLEQSKDSGVDVYTHSEMLAGHYYPFFKKYPHFIGNYGNAWWKQKEEFEAFNGPILMTTNCIVPPKDSYKNRLWTTGAAGYPGCRHIDEKKDFSEIINQAKSCPAPTPLESGSIVGGFAHEQVFKLADQVVEAIKSGAIRKFVVMAGCDGRHASRSYYTEFAKALPHDCVILTAGCAKYKYNKLPLGDINGISRVLDAGQCNDSYSLVLIALKLKEIFNLEDINDLPIVYNIAWYEQKAVIVLLALLSLGVKNIHLGPTLPAFISPNVLDVLVNSFNIQSISNVDEDIKVMM
;
A
#
# COMPACT_ATOMS: atom_id res chain seq x y z
N GLN A 1 -20.22 -25.71 3.43
CA GLN A 1 -19.51 -26.80 4.16
C GLN A 1 -18.37 -26.30 5.04
N ALA A 2 -17.54 -25.33 4.63
CA ALA A 2 -16.40 -24.86 5.43
C ALA A 2 -16.75 -24.40 6.86
N ALA A 3 -17.85 -23.65 7.05
CA ALA A 3 -18.31 -23.21 8.37
C ALA A 3 -18.93 -24.34 9.24
N LEU A 4 -19.09 -25.55 8.71
CA LEU A 4 -19.67 -26.71 9.40
C LEU A 4 -18.63 -27.76 9.78
N TRP A 5 -17.35 -27.53 9.49
CA TRP A 5 -16.27 -28.46 9.81
C TRP A 5 -15.95 -28.42 11.32
N ASP A 6 -15.91 -29.60 11.96
CA ASP A 6 -15.85 -29.77 13.41
C ASP A 6 -14.65 -30.62 13.91
N GLY A 7 -13.59 -30.70 13.09
CA GLY A 7 -12.39 -31.48 13.43
C GLY A 7 -11.51 -30.87 14.54
N GLU A 8 -10.62 -31.67 15.10
CA GLU A 8 -9.71 -31.27 16.18
C GLU A 8 -8.35 -30.78 15.65
N ARG A 9 -7.54 -30.14 16.50
CA ARG A 9 -6.21 -29.62 16.13
C ARG A 9 -5.29 -30.67 15.49
N LYS A 10 -5.42 -31.94 15.89
CA LYS A 10 -4.66 -33.06 15.32
C LYS A 10 -5.01 -33.33 13.85
N ASP A 11 -6.22 -32.97 13.43
CA ASP A 11 -6.75 -33.22 12.09
C ASP A 11 -6.37 -32.10 11.09
N PHE A 12 -5.95 -30.94 11.60
CA PHE A 12 -5.72 -29.71 10.81
C PHE A 12 -4.79 -29.95 9.62
N ILE A 13 -3.65 -30.64 9.84
CA ILE A 13 -2.67 -30.90 8.77
C ILE A 13 -3.28 -31.79 7.69
N SER A 14 -3.98 -32.87 8.08
CA SER A 14 -4.56 -33.82 7.14
C SER A 14 -5.68 -33.21 6.30
N TYR A 15 -6.49 -32.34 6.89
CA TYR A 15 -7.58 -31.66 6.21
C TYR A 15 -7.07 -30.52 5.32
N ALA A 16 -6.09 -29.75 5.78
CA ALA A 16 -5.50 -28.66 5.01
C ALA A 16 -4.93 -29.09 3.65
N LEU A 17 -4.44 -30.33 3.54
CA LEU A 17 -3.94 -30.90 2.28
C LEU A 17 -5.05 -31.11 1.22
N GLN A 18 -6.32 -31.11 1.63
CA GLN A 18 -7.47 -31.41 0.77
C GLN A 18 -8.21 -30.14 0.31
N VAL A 19 -8.07 -29.04 1.05
CA VAL A 19 -8.87 -27.80 0.87
C VAL A 19 -8.04 -26.61 0.37
N GLY A 20 -6.89 -26.89 -0.25
CA GLY A 20 -6.03 -25.86 -0.83
C GLY A 20 -6.54 -25.33 -2.18
N VAL A 21 -5.79 -24.40 -2.78
CA VAL A 21 -6.09 -23.77 -4.08
C VAL A 21 -6.39 -24.78 -5.19
N LEU A 22 -5.66 -25.91 -5.20
CA LEU A 22 -5.81 -26.95 -6.22
C LEU A 22 -7.03 -27.86 -6.01
N SER A 23 -7.84 -27.65 -4.98
CA SER A 23 -9.11 -28.37 -4.80
C SER A 23 -10.16 -28.01 -5.86
N CYS A 24 -10.05 -26.82 -6.46
CA CYS A 24 -10.82 -26.42 -7.62
C CYS A 24 -10.09 -26.89 -8.89
N GLU A 25 -10.61 -27.91 -9.59
CA GLU A 25 -9.93 -28.49 -10.76
C GLU A 25 -9.95 -27.58 -11.99
N ASP A 26 -11.11 -26.97 -12.27
CA ASP A 26 -11.29 -26.02 -13.38
C ASP A 26 -10.39 -24.79 -13.17
N GLU A 27 -9.55 -24.51 -14.16
CA GLU A 27 -8.52 -23.47 -14.08
C GLU A 27 -9.11 -22.06 -14.09
N ASP A 28 -10.18 -21.81 -14.84
CA ASP A 28 -10.79 -20.48 -14.96
C ASP A 28 -11.62 -20.15 -13.72
N ILE A 29 -12.39 -21.12 -13.24
CA ILE A 29 -13.13 -21.00 -11.97
C ILE A 29 -12.15 -20.83 -10.81
N ARG A 30 -11.06 -21.61 -10.77
CA ARG A 30 -10.00 -21.47 -9.75
C ARG A 30 -9.37 -20.07 -9.83
N SER A 31 -9.05 -19.61 -11.02
CA SER A 31 -8.43 -18.30 -11.24
C SER A 31 -9.30 -17.16 -10.69
N LEU A 32 -10.59 -17.15 -11.02
CA LEU A 32 -11.52 -16.12 -10.54
C LEU A 32 -11.76 -16.23 -9.03
N ARG A 33 -11.93 -17.44 -8.48
CA ARG A 33 -12.09 -17.67 -7.02
C ARG A 33 -10.90 -17.16 -6.23
N GLU A 34 -9.68 -17.40 -6.71
CA GLU A 34 -8.46 -16.90 -6.06
C GLU A 34 -8.29 -15.39 -6.23
N LEU A 35 -8.60 -14.83 -7.41
CA LEU A 35 -8.61 -13.38 -7.63
C LEU A 35 -9.55 -12.67 -6.65
N ILE A 36 -10.78 -13.17 -6.49
CA ILE A 36 -11.76 -12.66 -5.52
C ILE A 36 -11.24 -12.83 -4.11
N THR A 37 -10.78 -14.03 -3.73
CA THR A 37 -10.26 -14.32 -2.38
C THR A 37 -9.10 -13.38 -2.01
N TYR A 38 -8.19 -13.09 -2.95
CA TYR A 38 -7.08 -12.17 -2.74
C TYR A 38 -7.55 -10.72 -2.66
N GLY A 39 -8.51 -10.30 -3.50
CA GLY A 39 -9.18 -9.01 -3.35
C GLY A 39 -9.82 -8.84 -1.97
N LEU A 40 -10.57 -9.85 -1.50
CA LEU A 40 -11.23 -9.84 -0.19
C LEU A 40 -10.22 -9.78 0.96
N LYS A 41 -9.05 -10.42 0.85
CA LYS A 41 -7.96 -10.28 1.84
C LYS A 41 -7.43 -8.84 1.89
N GLY A 42 -7.25 -8.21 0.73
CA GLY A 42 -6.85 -6.80 0.63
C GLY A 42 -7.88 -5.87 1.26
N LEU A 43 -9.16 -6.06 0.91
CA LEU A 43 -10.29 -5.33 1.49
C LEU A 43 -10.33 -5.49 3.01
N SER A 44 -10.25 -6.73 3.51
CA SER A 44 -10.27 -7.05 4.94
C SER A 44 -9.12 -6.38 5.71
N ALA A 45 -7.95 -6.20 5.08
CA ALA A 45 -6.84 -5.48 5.71
C ALA A 45 -7.17 -3.99 5.90
N TYR A 46 -7.80 -3.36 4.90
CA TYR A 46 -8.21 -1.95 5.00
C TYR A 46 -9.34 -1.75 6.00
N THR A 47 -10.36 -2.62 5.99
CA THR A 47 -11.44 -2.54 6.98
C THR A 47 -10.92 -2.77 8.38
N LYS A 48 -10.00 -3.72 8.60
CA LYS A 48 -9.41 -3.94 9.92
C LYS A 48 -8.76 -2.68 10.50
N HIS A 49 -8.06 -1.88 9.70
CA HIS A 49 -7.48 -0.62 10.14
C HIS A 49 -8.53 0.45 10.46
N ALA A 50 -9.60 0.51 9.67
CA ALA A 50 -10.72 1.40 9.97
C ALA A 50 -11.44 1.01 11.29
N ASN A 51 -11.63 -0.29 11.53
CA ASN A 51 -12.27 -0.82 12.75
C ASN A 51 -11.44 -0.50 14.00
N VAL A 52 -10.10 -0.54 13.91
CA VAL A 52 -9.20 -0.12 14.99
C VAL A 52 -9.41 1.35 15.38
N LEU A 53 -9.88 2.18 14.45
CA LEU A 53 -10.26 3.58 14.66
C LEU A 53 -11.77 3.78 14.87
N LEU A 54 -12.50 2.71 15.23
CA LEU A 54 -13.93 2.73 15.53
C LEU A 54 -14.78 3.22 14.34
N ARG A 55 -14.42 2.80 13.13
CA ARG A 55 -15.21 2.98 11.91
C ARG A 55 -15.52 1.62 11.33
N GLU A 56 -16.80 1.35 11.14
CA GLU A 56 -17.33 0.09 10.65
C GLU A 56 -18.45 0.37 9.64
N ASP A 57 -18.64 -0.56 8.70
CA ASP A 57 -19.74 -0.55 7.73
C ASP A 57 -20.23 -1.99 7.57
N GLU A 58 -21.39 -2.30 8.14
CA GLU A 58 -21.98 -3.64 8.13
C GLU A 58 -22.17 -4.18 6.71
N SER A 59 -22.37 -3.31 5.71
CA SER A 59 -22.52 -3.74 4.33
C SER A 59 -21.23 -4.31 3.75
N ILE A 60 -20.07 -3.80 4.19
CA ILE A 60 -18.76 -4.31 3.78
C ILE A 60 -18.49 -5.66 4.46
N ASP A 61 -18.77 -5.78 5.76
CA ASP A 61 -18.61 -7.03 6.50
C ASP A 61 -19.53 -8.14 5.97
N ALA A 62 -20.77 -7.79 5.62
CA ALA A 62 -21.71 -8.70 4.97
C ALA A 62 -21.19 -9.15 3.60
N PHE A 63 -20.64 -8.23 2.80
CA PHE A 63 -20.08 -8.58 1.48
C PHE A 63 -18.83 -9.45 1.57
N ILE A 64 -17.94 -9.21 2.54
CA ILE A 64 -16.78 -10.09 2.75
C ILE A 64 -17.24 -11.53 3.02
N GLN A 65 -18.28 -11.71 3.83
CA GLN A 65 -18.86 -13.03 4.09
C GLN A 65 -19.55 -13.63 2.86
N GLU A 66 -20.32 -12.81 2.12
CA GLU A 66 -20.95 -13.20 0.84
C GLU A 66 -19.91 -13.69 -0.17
N GLY A 67 -18.85 -12.90 -0.39
CA GLY A 67 -17.79 -13.22 -1.33
C GLY A 67 -17.01 -14.47 -0.94
N LEU A 68 -16.69 -14.66 0.34
CA LEU A 68 -16.04 -15.89 0.82
C LEU A 68 -16.94 -17.12 0.69
N ALA A 69 -18.25 -16.98 0.86
CA ALA A 69 -19.18 -18.08 0.64
C ALA A 69 -19.30 -18.43 -0.85
N ALA A 70 -19.37 -17.41 -1.72
CA ALA A 70 -19.47 -17.57 -3.16
C ALA A 70 -18.25 -18.26 -3.78
N THR A 71 -17.04 -18.06 -3.23
CA THR A 71 -15.85 -18.77 -3.74
C THR A 71 -15.84 -20.27 -3.43
N LEU A 72 -16.82 -20.77 -2.68
CA LEU A 72 -17.03 -22.19 -2.39
C LEU A 72 -18.33 -22.74 -3.01
N ASP A 73 -19.04 -21.93 -3.79
CA ASP A 73 -20.29 -22.33 -4.45
C ASP A 73 -20.00 -22.82 -5.88
N ASP A 74 -20.11 -24.13 -6.09
CA ASP A 74 -19.88 -24.78 -7.39
C ASP A 74 -21.05 -24.58 -8.38
N GLN A 75 -22.12 -23.88 -7.98
CA GLN A 75 -23.21 -23.49 -8.89
C GLN A 75 -22.90 -22.22 -9.70
N LEU A 76 -21.93 -21.42 -9.27
CA LEU A 76 -21.53 -20.19 -9.95
C LEU A 76 -20.68 -20.49 -11.18
N ASN A 77 -21.04 -19.87 -12.31
CA ASN A 77 -20.28 -19.98 -13.55
C ASN A 77 -19.24 -18.84 -13.70
N VAL A 78 -18.54 -18.82 -14.82
CA VAL A 78 -17.50 -17.81 -15.14
C VAL A 78 -18.05 -16.38 -15.14
N ASP A 79 -19.22 -16.14 -15.73
CA ASP A 79 -19.83 -14.80 -15.82
C ASP A 79 -20.24 -14.30 -14.42
N ASP A 80 -20.79 -15.18 -13.59
CA ASP A 80 -21.16 -14.87 -12.20
C ASP A 80 -19.91 -14.45 -11.39
N LEU A 81 -18.79 -15.17 -11.57
CA LEU A 81 -17.55 -14.88 -10.88
C LEU A 81 -16.83 -13.64 -11.42
N ILE A 82 -16.96 -13.33 -12.71
CA ILE A 82 -16.49 -12.04 -13.27
C ILE A 82 -17.29 -10.89 -12.65
N ALA A 83 -18.61 -11.00 -12.57
CA ALA A 83 -19.45 -10.00 -11.92
C ALA A 83 -19.08 -9.81 -10.45
N LEU A 84 -18.84 -10.91 -9.72
CA LEU A 84 -18.38 -10.87 -8.33
C LEU A 84 -16.98 -10.24 -8.18
N THR A 85 -16.09 -10.44 -9.16
CA THR A 85 -14.77 -9.79 -9.19
C THR A 85 -14.90 -8.28 -9.30
N LEU A 86 -15.76 -7.77 -10.19
CA LEU A 86 -16.01 -6.33 -10.31
C LEU A 86 -16.69 -5.77 -9.06
N LYS A 87 -17.69 -6.47 -8.52
CA LYS A 87 -18.33 -6.13 -7.23
C LYS A 87 -17.31 -6.07 -6.10
N THR A 88 -16.33 -6.97 -6.08
CA THR A 88 -15.22 -6.93 -5.11
C THR A 88 -14.41 -5.64 -5.25
N GLY A 89 -14.16 -5.16 -6.47
CA GLY A 89 -13.55 -3.86 -6.72
C GLY A 89 -14.36 -2.68 -6.18
N GLU A 90 -15.68 -2.67 -6.39
CA GLU A 90 -16.59 -1.64 -5.86
C GLU A 90 -16.53 -1.57 -4.33
N TYR A 91 -16.55 -2.73 -3.66
CA TYR A 91 -16.38 -2.80 -2.21
C TYR A 91 -14.95 -2.46 -1.77
N GLY A 92 -13.95 -2.70 -2.61
CA GLY A 92 -12.58 -2.18 -2.46
C GLY A 92 -12.56 -0.66 -2.32
N ILE A 93 -13.29 0.06 -3.17
CA ILE A 93 -13.43 1.52 -3.09
C ILE A 93 -14.09 1.92 -1.77
N LYS A 94 -15.19 1.26 -1.38
CA LYS A 94 -15.87 1.54 -0.10
C LYS A 94 -14.95 1.33 1.10
N GLY A 95 -14.19 0.23 1.11
CA GLY A 95 -13.24 -0.08 2.18
C GLY A 95 -12.12 0.94 2.29
N MET A 96 -11.53 1.34 1.15
CA MET A 96 -10.52 2.41 1.15
C MET A 96 -11.10 3.76 1.55
N ALA A 97 -12.32 4.11 1.13
CA ALA A 97 -13.00 5.33 1.53
C ALA A 97 -13.28 5.37 3.05
N MET A 98 -13.69 4.23 3.62
CA MET A 98 -13.90 4.10 5.07
C MET A 98 -12.59 4.29 5.84
N LEU A 99 -11.50 3.69 5.36
CA LEU A 99 -10.18 3.84 5.98
C LEU A 99 -9.61 5.27 5.83
N ASP A 100 -9.74 5.89 4.65
CA ASP A 100 -9.36 7.29 4.43
C ASP A 100 -10.05 8.19 5.45
N ARG A 101 -11.38 8.08 5.55
CA ARG A 101 -12.18 8.83 6.52
C ARG A 101 -11.74 8.57 7.96
N ALA A 102 -11.52 7.30 8.33
CA ALA A 102 -11.08 6.93 9.68
C ALA A 102 -9.76 7.60 10.03
N ASN A 103 -8.77 7.54 9.14
CA ASN A 103 -7.46 8.14 9.33
C ASN A 103 -7.54 9.68 9.36
N THR A 104 -8.24 10.32 8.42
CA THR A 104 -8.27 11.78 8.32
C THR A 104 -9.11 12.42 9.44
N GLU A 105 -10.18 11.76 9.90
CA GLU A 105 -10.95 12.25 11.07
C GLU A 105 -10.14 12.09 12.37
N ALA A 106 -9.36 11.02 12.53
CA ALA A 106 -8.55 10.80 13.73
C ALA A 106 -7.29 11.68 13.78
N TYR A 107 -6.61 11.83 12.64
CA TYR A 107 -5.25 12.38 12.59
C TYR A 107 -5.10 13.66 11.75
N GLY A 108 -6.20 14.13 11.16
CA GLY A 108 -6.26 15.26 10.22
C GLY A 108 -5.93 14.85 8.78
N HIS A 109 -6.23 15.71 7.81
CA HIS A 109 -5.84 15.44 6.42
C HIS A 109 -4.31 15.53 6.26
N PRO A 110 -3.67 14.60 5.51
CA PRO A 110 -2.28 14.71 5.15
C PRO A 110 -1.95 16.08 4.53
N GLN A 111 -0.77 16.60 4.86
CA GLN A 111 -0.27 17.87 4.38
C GLN A 111 1.12 17.67 3.81
N VAL A 112 1.53 18.56 2.88
CA VAL A 112 2.90 18.58 2.38
C VAL A 112 3.88 18.61 3.57
N SER A 113 4.74 17.61 3.63
CA SER A 113 5.71 17.40 4.70
C SER A 113 7.07 17.11 4.08
N ASN A 114 8.11 17.74 4.62
CA ASN A 114 9.49 17.35 4.36
C ASN A 114 9.97 16.43 5.48
N VAL A 115 10.21 15.16 5.16
CA VAL A 115 10.50 14.09 6.14
C VAL A 115 11.98 13.78 6.12
N SER A 116 12.65 13.93 7.27
CA SER A 116 14.06 13.54 7.40
C SER A 116 14.24 12.03 7.18
N ILE A 117 15.33 11.66 6.50
CA ILE A 117 15.80 10.26 6.38
C ILE A 117 17.12 10.03 7.10
N GLU A 118 17.54 10.98 7.94
CA GLU A 118 18.75 10.90 8.74
C GLU A 118 18.53 10.14 10.04
N ALA A 119 19.57 9.42 10.48
CA ALA A 119 19.60 8.81 11.80
C ALA A 119 20.03 9.84 12.86
N GLY A 120 19.27 9.92 13.95
CA GLY A 120 19.63 10.68 15.14
C GLY A 120 20.64 9.96 16.03
N THR A 121 21.00 10.61 17.14
CA THR A 121 22.05 10.13 18.07
C THR A 121 21.51 9.44 19.33
N ARG A 122 20.18 9.36 19.48
CA ARG A 122 19.50 8.71 20.61
C ARG A 122 19.05 7.29 20.24
N PRO A 123 18.87 6.41 21.23
CA PRO A 123 18.18 5.13 20.98
C PRO A 123 16.80 5.36 20.39
N GLY A 124 16.37 4.46 19.51
CA GLY A 124 15.09 4.60 18.84
C GLY A 124 14.31 3.30 18.71
N ILE A 125 13.02 3.42 18.39
CA ILE A 125 12.15 2.33 17.95
C ILE A 125 11.77 2.58 16.49
N LEU A 126 11.88 1.55 15.66
CA LEU A 126 11.46 1.58 14.26
C LEU A 126 10.09 0.94 14.13
N ILE A 127 9.07 1.72 13.80
CA ILE A 127 7.73 1.19 13.52
C ILE A 127 7.56 0.98 12.01
N SER A 128 7.07 -0.20 11.63
CA SER A 128 6.77 -0.55 10.25
C SER A 128 5.43 -1.26 10.12
N GLY A 129 4.93 -1.37 8.90
CA GLY A 129 3.57 -1.75 8.59
C GLY A 129 2.72 -0.52 8.26
N HIS A 130 1.45 -0.51 8.67
CA HIS A 130 0.46 0.47 8.19
C HIS A 130 -0.36 1.11 9.32
N ASP A 131 -0.42 0.48 10.49
CA ASP A 131 -1.37 0.86 11.54
C ASP A 131 -0.98 2.19 12.23
N LEU A 132 -1.76 3.24 11.97
CA LEU A 132 -1.54 4.56 12.54
C LEU A 132 -1.97 4.66 14.01
N LYS A 133 -2.85 3.77 14.48
CA LYS A 133 -3.23 3.72 15.91
C LYS A 133 -2.10 3.19 16.77
N ASP A 134 -1.39 2.17 16.29
CA ASP A 134 -0.17 1.70 16.93
C ASP A 134 0.91 2.79 16.97
N LEU A 135 1.05 3.61 15.91
CA LEU A 135 1.94 4.76 15.92
C LEU A 135 1.54 5.80 16.98
N GLU A 136 0.26 6.15 17.07
CA GLU A 136 -0.26 7.06 18.10
C GLU A 136 0.08 6.58 19.50
N LEU A 137 -0.26 5.32 19.80
CA LEU A 137 -0.06 4.73 21.12
C LEU A 137 1.45 4.63 21.44
N LEU A 138 2.29 4.29 20.46
CA LEU A 138 3.74 4.26 20.65
C LEU A 138 4.31 5.65 20.94
N LEU A 139 3.89 6.67 20.19
CA LEU A 139 4.35 8.04 20.39
C LEU A 139 3.92 8.59 21.75
N GLU A 140 2.69 8.28 22.18
CA GLU A 140 2.18 8.72 23.47
C GLU A 140 2.91 8.03 24.63
N GLN A 141 3.08 6.71 24.58
CA GLN A 141 3.75 5.95 25.64
C GLN A 141 5.26 6.18 25.71
N SER A 142 5.91 6.52 24.58
CA SER A 142 7.34 6.85 24.53
C SER A 142 7.64 8.31 24.82
N LYS A 143 6.62 9.15 25.05
CA LYS A 143 6.79 10.55 25.39
C LYS A 143 7.66 10.69 26.65
N ASP A 144 8.64 11.59 26.57
CA ASP A 144 9.60 11.88 27.65
C ASP A 144 10.49 10.69 28.08
N SER A 145 10.45 9.57 27.35
CA SER A 145 11.16 8.32 27.74
C SER A 145 12.67 8.32 27.46
N GLY A 146 13.17 9.30 26.70
CA GLY A 146 14.53 9.27 26.20
C GLY A 146 14.70 8.55 24.85
N VAL A 147 13.66 7.90 24.33
CA VAL A 147 13.68 7.11 23.08
C VAL A 147 13.02 7.87 21.92
N ASP A 148 13.67 7.86 20.76
CA ASP A 148 13.13 8.42 19.52
C ASP A 148 12.28 7.39 18.74
N VAL A 149 11.35 7.86 17.90
CA VAL A 149 10.52 7.01 17.04
C VAL A 149 10.81 7.31 15.57
N TYR A 150 11.04 6.26 14.79
CA TYR A 150 11.28 6.32 13.34
C TYR A 150 10.24 5.46 12.63
N THR A 151 9.85 5.87 11.43
CA THR A 151 9.01 5.08 10.52
C THR A 151 9.86 4.27 9.55
N HIS A 152 9.30 3.18 9.02
CA HIS A 152 9.89 2.40 7.94
C HIS A 152 8.84 1.93 6.94
N SER A 153 9.20 1.97 5.66
CA SER A 153 8.39 1.54 4.52
C SER A 153 7.02 2.24 4.49
N GLU A 154 5.92 1.51 4.70
CA GLU A 154 4.56 2.05 4.58
C GLU A 154 4.21 3.04 5.71
N MET A 155 4.92 2.99 6.85
CA MET A 155 4.72 3.95 7.93
C MET A 155 5.22 5.36 7.62
N LEU A 156 5.97 5.56 6.53
CA LEU A 156 6.43 6.90 6.08
C LEU A 156 5.26 7.91 6.07
N ALA A 157 4.08 7.47 5.65
CA ALA A 157 2.90 8.34 5.54
C ALA A 157 2.45 8.93 6.89
N GLY A 158 2.83 8.32 8.02
CA GLY A 158 2.57 8.87 9.36
C GLY A 158 3.11 10.29 9.53
N HIS A 159 4.19 10.66 8.83
CA HIS A 159 4.75 12.02 8.85
C HIS A 159 3.90 13.07 8.11
N TYR A 160 2.90 12.65 7.34
CA TYR A 160 2.06 13.56 6.56
C TYR A 160 0.90 14.10 7.37
N TYR A 161 0.47 13.36 8.40
CA TYR A 161 -0.67 13.72 9.24
C TYR A 161 -0.28 14.79 10.28
N PRO A 162 -1.04 15.89 10.39
CA PRO A 162 -0.74 16.97 11.30
C PRO A 162 -0.76 16.55 12.77
N PHE A 163 -1.58 15.56 13.16
CA PHE A 163 -1.66 15.07 14.54
C PHE A 163 -0.32 14.55 15.06
N PHE A 164 0.47 13.84 14.25
CA PHE A 164 1.74 13.27 14.69
C PHE A 164 2.88 14.29 14.77
N LYS A 165 2.76 15.43 14.06
CA LYS A 165 3.79 16.50 14.06
C LYS A 165 3.97 17.18 15.43
N LYS A 166 3.05 16.96 16.38
CA LYS A 166 3.16 17.49 17.75
C LYS A 166 4.21 16.76 18.61
N TYR A 167 4.71 15.60 18.18
CA TYR A 167 5.67 14.79 18.94
C TYR A 167 7.11 15.08 18.49
N PRO A 168 7.93 15.78 19.29
CA PRO A 168 9.28 16.18 18.88
C PRO A 168 10.27 15.01 18.78
N HIS A 169 9.98 13.87 19.42
CA HIS A 169 10.77 12.64 19.34
C HIS A 169 10.38 11.74 18.16
N PHE A 170 9.45 12.20 17.30
CA PHE A 170 9.13 11.54 16.03
C PHE A 170 10.05 12.09 14.93
N ILE A 171 11.14 11.38 14.64
CA ILE A 171 12.31 11.98 13.98
C ILE A 171 12.23 11.94 12.46
N GLY A 172 11.83 10.81 11.88
CA GLY A 172 11.90 10.64 10.43
C GLY A 172 11.55 9.24 9.93
N ASN A 173 11.94 8.95 8.70
CA ASN A 173 11.81 7.63 8.10
C ASN A 173 13.19 7.02 7.85
N TYR A 174 13.40 5.81 8.36
CA TYR A 174 14.68 5.12 8.23
C TYR A 174 14.60 4.03 7.15
N GLY A 175 15.56 4.03 6.22
CA GLY A 175 15.68 3.00 5.19
C GLY A 175 14.73 3.16 3.99
N ASN A 176 14.24 2.05 3.47
CA ASN A 176 13.58 1.96 2.17
C ASN A 176 12.34 1.04 2.23
N ALA A 177 12.00 0.36 1.12
CA ALA A 177 10.90 -0.60 1.09
C ALA A 177 11.23 -1.88 1.87
N TRP A 178 10.17 -2.53 2.34
CA TRP A 178 10.16 -3.75 3.15
C TRP A 178 11.16 -4.85 2.78
N TRP A 179 11.52 -5.02 1.50
CA TRP A 179 12.37 -6.12 1.08
C TRP A 179 13.85 -5.96 1.47
N LYS A 180 14.30 -4.74 1.78
CA LYS A 180 15.65 -4.41 2.29
C LYS A 180 15.76 -4.52 3.82
N GLN A 181 14.68 -4.89 4.51
CA GLN A 181 14.62 -4.80 5.96
C GLN A 181 15.64 -5.68 6.70
N LYS A 182 16.21 -6.72 6.08
CA LYS A 182 17.21 -7.56 6.76
C LYS A 182 18.50 -6.81 7.05
N GLU A 183 18.88 -5.89 6.18
CA GLU A 183 20.07 -5.06 6.32
C GLU A 183 19.72 -3.83 7.13
N GLU A 184 18.58 -3.20 6.84
CA GLU A 184 18.16 -1.95 7.49
C GLU A 184 17.75 -2.16 8.95
N PHE A 185 16.99 -3.22 9.29
CA PHE A 185 16.63 -3.51 10.69
C PHE A 185 17.86 -3.88 11.53
N GLU A 186 18.85 -4.53 10.92
CA GLU A 186 20.12 -4.82 11.60
C GLU A 186 20.84 -3.51 11.94
N ALA A 187 21.03 -2.62 10.96
CA ALA A 187 21.68 -1.32 11.12
C ALA A 187 20.92 -0.34 12.03
N PHE A 188 19.61 -0.50 12.20
CA PHE A 188 18.82 0.36 13.07
C PHE A 188 19.17 0.22 14.56
N ASN A 189 19.82 -0.88 14.96
CA ASN A 189 20.25 -1.22 16.33
C ASN A 189 19.14 -1.37 17.39
N GLY A 190 18.15 -0.48 17.43
CA GLY A 190 17.03 -0.49 18.36
C GLY A 190 15.90 -1.46 17.99
N PRO A 191 14.86 -1.57 18.83
CA PRO A 191 13.73 -2.46 18.57
C PRO A 191 12.94 -2.09 17.31
N ILE A 192 12.35 -3.10 16.66
CA ILE A 192 11.47 -2.95 15.51
C ILE A 192 10.07 -3.40 15.88
N LEU A 193 9.06 -2.56 15.66
CA LEU A 193 7.65 -2.88 15.82
C LEU A 193 6.99 -3.10 14.46
N MET A 194 6.58 -4.33 14.17
CA MET A 194 5.82 -4.69 12.98
C MET A 194 4.32 -4.71 13.29
N THR A 195 3.59 -3.71 12.80
CA THR A 195 2.13 -3.60 13.00
C THR A 195 1.33 -4.48 12.04
N THR A 196 1.89 -4.75 10.86
CA THR A 196 1.29 -5.53 9.77
C THR A 196 2.39 -6.16 8.90
N ASN A 197 2.00 -6.70 7.74
CA ASN A 197 2.94 -7.06 6.69
C ASN A 197 3.75 -5.82 6.22
N CYS A 198 4.98 -5.97 5.72
CA CYS A 198 5.63 -7.23 5.35
C CYS A 198 6.75 -7.61 6.30
N ILE A 199 6.69 -8.82 6.87
CA ILE A 199 7.79 -9.41 7.64
C ILE A 199 8.51 -10.42 6.74
N VAL A 200 9.80 -10.19 6.48
CA VAL A 200 10.68 -11.18 5.89
C VAL A 200 11.32 -12.01 7.02
N PRO A 201 11.69 -13.29 6.79
CA PRO A 201 12.39 -14.09 7.79
C PRO A 201 13.54 -13.30 8.45
N PRO A 202 13.46 -13.00 9.76
CA PRO A 202 14.42 -12.14 10.43
C PRO A 202 15.74 -12.86 10.63
N LYS A 203 16.84 -12.10 10.57
CA LYS A 203 18.17 -12.60 10.96
C LYS A 203 18.23 -12.76 12.48
N ASP A 204 19.01 -13.73 12.94
CA ASP A 204 19.21 -13.97 14.38
C ASP A 204 19.80 -12.73 15.10
N SER A 205 20.57 -11.91 14.38
CA SER A 205 21.19 -10.66 14.87
C SER A 205 20.20 -9.65 15.46
N TYR A 206 18.95 -9.61 15.00
CA TYR A 206 17.93 -8.68 15.50
C TYR A 206 16.61 -9.35 15.88
N LYS A 207 16.49 -10.67 15.74
CA LYS A 207 15.26 -11.42 16.02
C LYS A 207 14.73 -11.18 17.44
N ASN A 208 15.62 -11.03 18.42
CA ASN A 208 15.32 -10.78 19.83
C ASN A 208 14.80 -9.36 20.15
N ARG A 209 14.92 -8.42 19.20
CA ARG A 209 14.41 -7.05 19.28
C ARG A 209 13.39 -6.75 18.18
N LEU A 210 12.91 -7.78 17.47
CA LEU A 210 11.75 -7.67 16.60
C LEU A 210 10.49 -8.01 17.38
N TRP A 211 9.57 -7.05 17.36
CA TRP A 211 8.27 -7.08 17.99
C TRP A 211 7.20 -7.11 16.91
N THR A 212 6.15 -7.87 17.18
CA THR A 212 4.97 -7.96 16.33
C THR A 212 3.74 -7.56 17.11
N THR A 213 2.69 -7.12 16.43
CA THR A 213 1.40 -6.83 17.06
C THR A 213 0.27 -6.94 16.02
N GLY A 214 -0.98 -6.96 16.48
CA GLY A 214 -2.13 -7.14 15.59
C GLY A 214 -2.04 -8.45 14.82
N ALA A 215 -2.32 -8.42 13.51
CA ALA A 215 -2.26 -9.61 12.66
C ALA A 215 -0.82 -10.07 12.32
N ALA A 216 0.20 -9.30 12.68
CA ALA A 216 1.59 -9.66 12.41
C ALA A 216 2.12 -10.67 13.45
N GLY A 217 2.90 -11.64 12.99
CA GLY A 217 3.54 -12.63 13.86
C GLY A 217 4.69 -13.35 13.17
N TYR A 218 5.74 -13.69 13.93
CA TYR A 218 6.84 -14.52 13.45
C TYR A 218 7.39 -15.42 14.58
N PRO A 219 7.64 -16.72 14.35
CA PRO A 219 8.12 -17.63 15.38
C PRO A 219 9.43 -17.17 16.04
N GLY A 220 9.39 -17.04 17.37
CA GLY A 220 10.53 -16.61 18.19
C GLY A 220 10.75 -15.10 18.27
N CYS A 221 9.85 -14.30 17.70
CA CYS A 221 9.79 -12.85 17.94
C CYS A 221 8.78 -12.55 19.05
N ARG A 222 8.95 -11.42 19.74
CA ARG A 222 8.02 -10.99 20.79
C ARG A 222 6.72 -10.48 20.15
N HIS A 223 5.62 -10.59 20.87
CA HIS A 223 4.31 -10.14 20.40
C HIS A 223 3.65 -9.25 21.46
N ILE A 224 3.24 -8.05 21.07
CA ILE A 224 2.45 -7.12 21.88
C ILE A 224 0.98 -7.40 21.60
N ASP A 225 0.24 -7.73 22.66
CA ASP A 225 -1.16 -8.09 22.60
C ASP A 225 -2.09 -6.88 22.33
N GLU A 226 -3.39 -7.14 22.33
CA GLU A 226 -4.45 -6.15 22.07
C GLU A 226 -4.47 -4.97 23.07
N LYS A 227 -3.83 -5.08 24.24
CA LYS A 227 -3.72 -3.95 25.18
C LYS A 227 -2.70 -2.92 24.72
N LYS A 228 -1.85 -3.26 23.75
CA LYS A 228 -0.84 -2.37 23.15
C LYS A 228 0.06 -1.69 24.20
N ASP A 229 0.45 -2.43 25.22
CA ASP A 229 1.44 -1.97 26.20
C ASP A 229 2.85 -2.00 25.56
N PHE A 230 3.38 -0.82 25.26
CA PHE A 230 4.70 -0.65 24.65
C PHE A 230 5.82 -0.42 25.67
N SER A 231 5.54 -0.57 26.98
CA SER A 231 6.53 -0.34 28.03
C SER A 231 7.78 -1.21 27.87
N GLU A 232 7.63 -2.48 27.50
CA GLU A 232 8.76 -3.40 27.36
C GLU A 232 9.64 -3.07 26.14
N ILE A 233 9.05 -2.74 24.99
CA ILE A 233 9.80 -2.33 23.80
C ILE A 233 10.53 -0.99 24.03
N ILE A 234 9.89 -0.04 24.73
CA ILE A 234 10.51 1.23 25.13
C ILE A 234 11.69 0.99 26.09
N ASN A 235 11.54 0.10 27.06
CA ASN A 235 12.64 -0.24 27.97
C ASN A 235 13.78 -0.96 27.28
N GLN A 236 13.50 -1.84 26.31
CA GLN A 236 14.53 -2.46 25.49
C GLN A 236 15.30 -1.40 24.69
N ALA A 237 14.60 -0.45 24.07
CA ALA A 237 15.23 0.61 23.26
C ALA A 237 16.24 1.44 24.05
N LYS A 238 15.96 1.78 25.31
CA LYS A 238 16.90 2.52 26.18
C LYS A 238 18.25 1.84 26.36
N SER A 239 18.32 0.52 26.19
CA SER A 239 19.55 -0.27 26.29
C SER A 239 20.28 -0.49 24.95
N CYS A 240 19.68 -0.04 23.84
CA CYS A 240 20.23 -0.21 22.50
C CYS A 240 21.09 1.00 22.09
N PRO A 241 22.08 0.80 21.21
CA PRO A 241 22.74 1.90 20.51
C PRO A 241 21.74 2.69 19.66
N ALA A 242 22.10 3.94 19.34
CA ALA A 242 21.39 4.75 18.35
C ALA A 242 21.46 4.10 16.94
N PRO A 243 20.52 4.41 16.03
CA PRO A 243 20.55 3.88 14.67
C PRO A 243 21.83 4.26 13.91
N THR A 244 22.37 3.33 13.13
CA THR A 244 23.49 3.63 12.24
C THR A 244 22.99 4.44 11.03
N PRO A 245 23.59 5.59 10.69
CA PRO A 245 23.20 6.35 9.50
C PRO A 245 23.34 5.52 8.22
N LEU A 246 22.29 5.49 7.38
CA LEU A 246 22.32 4.84 6.07
C LEU A 246 22.46 5.85 4.93
N GLU A 247 21.87 7.01 5.11
CA GLU A 247 21.74 8.07 4.11
C GLU A 247 21.44 9.41 4.82
N SER A 248 21.41 10.49 4.04
CA SER A 248 21.09 11.84 4.52
C SER A 248 20.13 12.57 3.58
N GLY A 249 19.52 13.65 4.08
CA GLY A 249 18.54 14.44 3.35
C GLY A 249 17.09 14.15 3.76
N SER A 250 16.18 14.29 2.81
CA SER A 250 14.74 14.26 3.10
C SER A 250 13.88 13.81 1.92
N ILE A 251 12.66 13.38 2.23
CA ILE A 251 11.62 13.01 1.25
C ILE A 251 10.44 13.94 1.43
N VAL A 252 9.91 14.47 0.32
CA VAL A 252 8.67 15.27 0.32
C VAL A 252 7.48 14.37 -0.01
N GLY A 253 6.40 14.50 0.75
CA GLY A 253 5.14 13.78 0.51
C GLY A 253 3.96 14.44 1.22
N GLY A 254 2.81 13.76 1.24
CA GLY A 254 1.58 14.27 1.85
C GLY A 254 0.60 14.92 0.88
N PHE A 255 0.66 14.52 -0.40
CA PHE A 255 -0.23 14.95 -1.46
C PHE A 255 -1.47 14.05 -1.56
N ALA A 256 -2.14 13.80 -0.43
CA ALA A 256 -3.44 13.14 -0.42
C ALA A 256 -4.52 14.05 -1.04
N HIS A 257 -5.72 13.51 -1.26
CA HIS A 257 -6.79 14.17 -2.04
C HIS A 257 -7.02 15.63 -1.63
N GLU A 258 -7.20 15.91 -0.35
CA GLU A 258 -7.52 17.26 0.11
C GLU A 258 -6.36 18.25 -0.07
N GLN A 259 -5.11 17.78 0.04
CA GLN A 259 -3.95 18.63 -0.26
C GLN A 259 -3.85 18.92 -1.76
N VAL A 260 -4.18 17.97 -2.62
CA VAL A 260 -4.18 18.16 -4.08
C VAL A 260 -5.36 19.01 -4.53
N PHE A 261 -6.52 18.88 -3.89
CA PHE A 261 -7.69 19.72 -4.18
C PHE A 261 -7.44 21.19 -3.88
N LYS A 262 -6.68 21.50 -2.81
CA LYS A 262 -6.20 22.89 -2.56
C LYS A 262 -5.27 23.42 -3.64
N LEU A 263 -4.59 22.54 -4.37
CA LEU A 263 -3.70 22.87 -5.49
C LEU A 263 -4.41 22.74 -6.85
N ALA A 264 -5.72 22.47 -6.88
CA ALA A 264 -6.44 22.12 -8.11
C ALA A 264 -6.31 23.22 -9.17
N ASP A 265 -6.47 24.50 -8.81
CA ASP A 265 -6.35 25.61 -9.75
C ASP A 265 -4.95 25.67 -10.39
N GLN A 266 -3.90 25.52 -9.58
CA GLN A 266 -2.51 25.50 -10.05
C GLN A 266 -2.23 24.29 -10.95
N VAL A 267 -2.73 23.11 -10.58
CA VAL A 267 -2.61 21.89 -11.37
C VAL A 267 -3.34 22.03 -12.71
N VAL A 268 -4.56 22.55 -12.70
CA VAL A 268 -5.38 22.76 -13.89
C VAL A 268 -4.74 23.79 -14.81
N GLU A 269 -4.20 24.89 -14.28
CA GLU A 269 -3.46 25.88 -15.05
C GLU A 269 -2.19 25.27 -15.66
N ALA A 270 -1.45 24.46 -14.92
CA ALA A 270 -0.27 23.77 -15.42
C ALA A 270 -0.60 22.78 -16.55
N ILE A 271 -1.73 22.09 -16.48
CA ILE A 271 -2.22 21.23 -17.58
C ILE A 271 -2.62 22.09 -18.80
N LYS A 272 -3.44 23.13 -18.59
CA LYS A 272 -3.95 23.99 -19.69
C LYS A 272 -2.84 24.76 -20.41
N SER A 273 -1.80 25.17 -19.70
CA SER A 273 -0.62 25.83 -20.27
C SER A 273 0.34 24.88 -20.97
N GLY A 274 0.17 23.56 -20.80
CA GLY A 274 1.09 22.53 -21.30
C GLY A 274 2.35 22.36 -20.45
N ALA A 275 2.44 23.01 -19.28
CA ALA A 275 3.56 22.82 -18.35
C ALA A 275 3.57 21.41 -17.74
N ILE A 276 2.38 20.85 -17.46
CA ILE A 276 2.20 19.43 -17.16
C ILE A 276 1.48 18.79 -18.33
N ARG A 277 2.18 17.94 -19.07
CA ARG A 277 1.62 17.21 -20.21
C ARG A 277 0.86 15.96 -19.78
N LYS A 278 1.41 15.18 -18.83
CA LYS A 278 0.80 13.96 -18.32
C LYS A 278 1.10 13.72 -16.84
N PHE A 279 0.18 13.03 -16.19
CA PHE A 279 0.43 12.34 -14.92
C PHE A 279 0.70 10.86 -15.18
N VAL A 280 1.59 10.27 -14.38
CA VAL A 280 1.86 8.85 -14.41
C VAL A 280 1.63 8.27 -13.03
N VAL A 281 0.58 7.48 -12.88
CA VAL A 281 0.31 6.72 -11.66
C VAL A 281 1.30 5.57 -11.59
N MET A 282 2.30 5.69 -10.71
CA MET A 282 3.31 4.66 -10.42
C MET A 282 3.13 4.07 -9.01
N ALA A 283 1.90 4.08 -8.51
CA ALA A 283 1.54 3.57 -7.20
C ALA A 283 1.67 2.03 -7.08
N GLY A 284 1.48 1.53 -5.86
CA GLY A 284 1.35 0.11 -5.54
C GLY A 284 2.46 -0.41 -4.64
N CYS A 285 2.93 -1.64 -4.87
CA CYS A 285 3.82 -2.35 -3.97
C CYS A 285 5.17 -2.74 -4.61
N ASP A 286 6.26 -2.46 -3.89
CA ASP A 286 7.62 -2.87 -4.28
C ASP A 286 7.94 -4.33 -3.92
N GLY A 287 9.07 -4.84 -4.41
CA GLY A 287 9.57 -6.17 -4.09
C GLY A 287 11.02 -6.42 -4.54
N ARG A 288 11.46 -7.68 -4.40
CA ARG A 288 12.86 -8.09 -4.56
C ARG A 288 13.34 -8.28 -5.99
N HIS A 289 12.40 -8.54 -6.92
CA HIS A 289 12.75 -8.98 -8.25
C HIS A 289 13.57 -7.90 -8.98
N ALA A 290 14.72 -8.28 -9.55
CA ALA A 290 15.67 -7.32 -10.13
C ALA A 290 15.06 -6.50 -11.27
N SER A 291 14.10 -7.07 -12.02
CA SER A 291 13.38 -6.37 -13.09
C SER A 291 12.61 -5.13 -12.62
N ARG A 292 12.38 -4.96 -11.30
CA ARG A 292 11.79 -3.72 -10.75
C ARG A 292 12.72 -2.52 -10.86
N SER A 293 13.98 -2.67 -11.26
CA SER A 293 14.81 -1.54 -11.69
C SER A 293 14.15 -0.77 -12.83
N TYR A 294 13.29 -1.43 -13.63
CA TYR A 294 12.42 -0.80 -14.62
C TYR A 294 11.75 0.47 -14.09
N TYR A 295 11.12 0.43 -12.90
CA TYR A 295 10.39 1.60 -12.38
C TYR A 295 11.31 2.77 -12.00
N THR A 296 12.53 2.47 -11.55
CA THR A 296 13.56 3.50 -11.28
C THR A 296 14.02 4.13 -12.59
N GLU A 297 14.33 3.33 -13.60
CA GLU A 297 14.82 3.82 -14.89
C GLU A 297 13.72 4.53 -15.69
N PHE A 298 12.48 4.05 -15.62
CA PHE A 298 11.30 4.71 -16.19
C PHE A 298 11.10 6.09 -15.57
N ALA A 299 11.15 6.22 -14.23
CA ALA A 299 11.02 7.52 -13.57
C ALA A 299 12.12 8.52 -13.96
N LYS A 300 13.36 8.05 -14.22
CA LYS A 300 14.45 8.90 -14.73
C LYS A 300 14.25 9.30 -16.19
N ALA A 301 13.72 8.39 -17.00
CA ALA A 301 13.49 8.61 -18.44
C ALA A 301 12.25 9.46 -18.72
N LEU A 302 11.35 9.64 -17.74
CA LEU A 302 10.15 10.44 -17.90
C LEU A 302 10.50 11.88 -18.30
N PRO A 303 9.87 12.39 -19.38
CA PRO A 303 9.98 13.79 -19.77
C PRO A 303 9.73 14.75 -18.60
N HIS A 304 10.46 15.87 -18.60
CA HIS A 304 10.44 16.84 -17.50
C HIS A 304 9.09 17.52 -17.29
N ASP A 305 8.18 17.44 -18.28
CA ASP A 305 6.80 17.94 -18.24
C ASP A 305 5.78 16.90 -17.73
N CYS A 306 6.24 15.77 -17.17
CA CYS A 306 5.40 14.74 -16.55
C CYS A 306 5.54 14.73 -15.02
N VAL A 307 4.44 14.41 -14.34
CA VAL A 307 4.37 14.28 -12.87
C VAL A 307 3.99 12.85 -12.47
N ILE A 308 4.73 12.26 -11.55
CA ILE A 308 4.43 10.95 -10.96
C ILE A 308 3.44 11.11 -9.82
N LEU A 309 2.34 10.36 -9.86
CA LEU A 309 1.42 10.16 -8.75
C LEU A 309 1.71 8.81 -8.10
N THR A 310 1.97 8.79 -6.79
CA THR A 310 2.29 7.54 -6.09
C THR A 310 1.55 7.40 -4.77
N ALA A 311 1.31 6.14 -4.40
CA ALA A 311 0.83 5.69 -3.11
C ALA A 311 1.39 4.29 -2.87
N GLY A 312 1.73 3.95 -1.64
CA GLY A 312 2.32 2.67 -1.28
C GLY A 312 3.81 2.53 -1.59
N CYS A 313 4.39 1.39 -1.19
CA CYS A 313 5.84 1.24 -1.12
C CYS A 313 6.55 1.16 -2.48
N ALA A 314 5.82 1.07 -3.59
CA ALA A 314 6.38 1.27 -4.93
C ALA A 314 7.16 2.59 -5.06
N LYS A 315 6.75 3.63 -4.29
CA LYS A 315 7.42 4.93 -4.21
C LYS A 315 8.93 4.84 -4.01
N TYR A 316 9.41 3.83 -3.28
CA TYR A 316 10.82 3.71 -2.92
C TYR A 316 11.76 3.41 -4.10
N LYS A 317 11.20 3.12 -5.28
CA LYS A 317 11.96 3.02 -6.53
C LYS A 317 12.39 4.39 -7.08
N TYR A 318 11.74 5.48 -6.69
CA TYR A 318 11.97 6.78 -7.31
C TYR A 318 11.80 8.00 -6.39
N ASN A 319 11.26 7.86 -5.17
CA ASN A 319 11.02 8.98 -4.24
C ASN A 319 12.28 9.64 -3.65
N LYS A 320 13.45 9.02 -3.86
CA LYS A 320 14.77 9.56 -3.49
C LYS A 320 15.56 10.09 -4.69
N LEU A 321 14.95 10.11 -5.88
CA LEU A 321 15.58 10.68 -7.07
C LEU A 321 15.39 12.20 -7.11
N PRO A 322 16.37 12.98 -7.58
CA PRO A 322 16.26 14.43 -7.72
C PRO A 322 15.48 14.80 -8.99
N LEU A 323 14.18 14.46 -9.04
CA LEU A 323 13.35 14.66 -10.24
C LEU A 323 12.88 16.12 -10.44
N GLY A 324 12.99 16.98 -9.42
CA GLY A 324 12.65 18.40 -9.48
C GLY A 324 11.15 18.69 -9.34
N ASP A 325 10.77 19.90 -9.73
CA ASP A 325 9.39 20.41 -9.72
C ASP A 325 9.03 21.09 -11.05
N ILE A 326 7.73 21.28 -11.28
CA ILE A 326 7.17 22.05 -12.39
C ILE A 326 6.36 23.19 -11.78
N ASN A 327 6.86 24.42 -11.91
CA ASN A 327 6.22 25.62 -11.35
C ASN A 327 5.91 25.49 -9.84
N GLY A 328 6.81 24.89 -9.06
CA GLY A 328 6.65 24.64 -7.64
C GLY A 328 5.85 23.37 -7.28
N ILE A 329 5.31 22.64 -8.25
CA ILE A 329 4.66 21.34 -8.04
C ILE A 329 5.73 20.24 -8.16
N SER A 330 6.01 19.52 -7.08
CA SER A 330 6.93 18.38 -7.09
C SER A 330 6.59 17.40 -8.22
N ARG A 331 7.59 16.91 -8.96
CA ARG A 331 7.39 15.88 -9.99
C ARG A 331 7.08 14.49 -9.42
N VAL A 332 7.13 14.33 -8.09
CA VAL A 332 6.62 13.15 -7.38
C VAL A 332 5.64 13.60 -6.32
N LEU A 333 4.37 13.25 -6.49
CA LEU A 333 3.30 13.53 -5.54
C LEU A 333 2.94 12.23 -4.81
N ASP A 334 3.47 12.11 -3.60
CA ASP A 334 3.21 10.96 -2.72
C ASP A 334 1.97 11.20 -1.85
N ALA A 335 0.91 10.46 -2.14
CA ALA A 335 -0.36 10.52 -1.43
C ALA A 335 -0.33 9.78 -0.07
N GLY A 336 0.58 8.81 0.13
CA GLY A 336 0.66 8.03 1.35
C GLY A 336 0.85 6.52 1.15
N GLN A 337 0.22 5.72 1.99
CA GLN A 337 0.22 4.24 1.97
C GLN A 337 -0.50 3.68 0.74
N CYS A 338 -0.45 2.37 0.54
CA CYS A 338 -1.17 1.73 -0.57
C CYS A 338 -2.70 2.01 -0.58
N ASN A 339 -3.35 2.12 0.58
CA ASN A 339 -4.76 2.55 0.70
C ASN A 339 -5.00 3.97 0.20
N ASP A 340 -4.00 4.85 0.26
CA ASP A 340 -4.11 6.23 -0.24
C ASP A 340 -4.11 6.29 -1.79
N SER A 341 -4.06 5.13 -2.47
CA SER A 341 -4.50 5.02 -3.88
C SER A 341 -5.94 5.52 -4.07
N TYR A 342 -6.76 5.48 -3.01
CA TYR A 342 -8.07 6.15 -2.99
C TYR A 342 -7.98 7.66 -3.22
N SER A 343 -6.96 8.33 -2.67
CA SER A 343 -6.71 9.75 -2.99
C SER A 343 -6.46 9.95 -4.49
N LEU A 344 -5.71 9.05 -5.12
CA LEU A 344 -5.40 9.14 -6.56
C LEU A 344 -6.66 8.93 -7.42
N VAL A 345 -7.57 8.04 -6.99
CA VAL A 345 -8.90 7.87 -7.60
C VAL A 345 -9.70 9.15 -7.49
N LEU A 346 -9.80 9.75 -6.30
CA LEU A 346 -10.52 11.00 -6.08
C LEU A 346 -9.96 12.15 -6.91
N ILE A 347 -8.63 12.24 -7.04
CA ILE A 347 -7.95 13.22 -7.89
C ILE A 347 -8.34 13.03 -9.36
N ALA A 348 -8.29 11.80 -9.87
CA ALA A 348 -8.69 11.51 -11.25
C ALA A 348 -10.16 11.88 -11.50
N LEU A 349 -11.07 11.49 -10.60
CA LEU A 349 -12.49 11.84 -10.70
C LEU A 349 -12.71 13.36 -10.67
N LYS A 350 -11.96 14.08 -9.83
CA LYS A 350 -12.06 15.55 -9.77
C LYS A 350 -11.55 16.21 -11.05
N LEU A 351 -10.46 15.72 -11.62
CA LEU A 351 -9.96 16.22 -12.90
C LEU A 351 -10.95 15.92 -14.04
N LYS A 352 -11.54 14.72 -14.06
CA LYS A 352 -12.60 14.36 -15.03
C LYS A 352 -13.75 15.36 -14.98
N GLU A 353 -14.22 15.70 -13.78
CA GLU A 353 -15.26 16.71 -13.56
C GLU A 353 -14.82 18.10 -14.06
N ILE A 354 -13.64 18.57 -13.67
CA ILE A 354 -13.13 19.90 -14.03
C ILE A 354 -12.96 20.06 -15.55
N PHE A 355 -12.49 19.01 -16.24
CA PHE A 355 -12.32 19.02 -17.69
C PHE A 355 -13.59 18.62 -18.45
N ASN A 356 -14.69 18.32 -17.75
CA ASN A 356 -15.97 17.91 -18.32
C ASN A 356 -15.81 16.75 -19.32
N LEU A 357 -15.06 15.72 -18.93
CA LEU A 357 -14.81 14.53 -19.74
C LEU A 357 -15.87 13.46 -19.46
N GLU A 358 -16.33 12.77 -20.49
CA GLU A 358 -17.32 11.67 -20.34
C GLU A 358 -16.67 10.41 -19.77
N ASP A 359 -15.44 10.08 -20.22
CA ASP A 359 -14.67 8.93 -19.79
C ASP A 359 -13.48 9.37 -18.90
N ILE A 360 -13.20 8.60 -17.84
CA ILE A 360 -12.00 8.82 -16.99
C ILE A 360 -10.71 8.56 -17.76
N ASN A 361 -10.77 7.71 -18.79
CA ASN A 361 -9.63 7.34 -19.61
C ASN A 361 -9.18 8.44 -20.60
N ASP A 362 -10.00 9.49 -20.77
CA ASP A 362 -9.65 10.65 -21.60
C ASP A 362 -8.74 11.65 -20.85
N LEU A 363 -8.52 11.44 -19.55
CA LEU A 363 -7.57 12.23 -18.79
C LEU A 363 -6.13 12.01 -19.28
N PRO A 364 -5.24 13.01 -19.14
CA PRO A 364 -3.82 12.84 -19.43
C PRO A 364 -3.12 12.05 -18.31
N ILE A 365 -3.65 10.88 -17.94
CA ILE A 365 -3.15 10.00 -16.89
C ILE A 365 -2.77 8.65 -17.50
N VAL A 366 -1.55 8.21 -17.21
CA VAL A 366 -1.06 6.87 -17.53
C VAL A 366 -1.00 6.06 -16.23
N TYR A 367 -1.34 4.77 -16.30
CA TYR A 367 -1.24 3.85 -15.17
C TYR A 367 -0.12 2.84 -15.42
N ASN A 368 0.99 2.97 -14.68
CA ASN A 368 2.14 2.06 -14.70
C ASN A 368 2.40 1.52 -13.28
N ILE A 369 1.57 0.56 -12.87
CA ILE A 369 1.39 0.11 -11.49
C ILE A 369 2.31 -1.07 -11.17
N ALA A 370 2.98 -0.99 -10.03
CA ALA A 370 3.74 -2.12 -9.47
C ALA A 370 2.89 -2.86 -8.44
N TRP A 371 2.84 -4.19 -8.49
CA TRP A 371 2.10 -4.98 -7.48
C TRP A 371 2.99 -6.04 -6.84
N TYR A 372 2.58 -6.57 -5.68
CA TYR A 372 3.30 -7.66 -4.99
C TYR A 372 2.37 -8.56 -4.18
N GLU A 373 1.49 -7.98 -3.36
CA GLU A 373 0.61 -8.71 -2.45
C GLU A 373 -0.86 -8.29 -2.60
N GLN A 374 -1.72 -8.75 -1.69
CA GLN A 374 -3.18 -8.75 -1.86
C GLN A 374 -3.83 -7.37 -1.72
N LYS A 375 -3.21 -6.41 -1.01
CA LYS A 375 -3.71 -5.02 -0.99
C LYS A 375 -3.56 -4.37 -2.36
N ALA A 376 -2.49 -4.66 -3.10
CA ALA A 376 -2.38 -4.20 -4.49
C ALA A 376 -3.43 -4.83 -5.42
N VAL A 377 -3.88 -6.06 -5.15
CA VAL A 377 -4.94 -6.72 -5.92
C VAL A 377 -6.26 -5.98 -5.76
N ILE A 378 -6.67 -5.65 -4.52
CA ILE A 378 -7.92 -4.92 -4.31
C ILE A 378 -7.87 -3.49 -4.88
N VAL A 379 -6.72 -2.83 -4.87
CA VAL A 379 -6.53 -1.52 -5.53
C VAL A 379 -6.69 -1.65 -7.05
N LEU A 380 -6.13 -2.70 -7.67
CA LEU A 380 -6.35 -2.97 -9.09
C LEU A 380 -7.83 -3.20 -9.38
N LEU A 381 -8.51 -4.08 -8.63
CA LEU A 381 -9.93 -4.35 -8.81
C LEU A 381 -10.78 -3.09 -8.65
N ALA A 382 -10.45 -2.21 -7.71
CA ALA A 382 -11.10 -0.91 -7.56
C ALA A 382 -10.98 -0.05 -8.83
N LEU A 383 -9.77 0.06 -9.41
CA LEU A 383 -9.57 0.79 -10.68
C LEU A 383 -10.37 0.17 -11.83
N LEU A 384 -10.38 -1.16 -11.95
CA LEU A 384 -11.16 -1.85 -12.99
C LEU A 384 -12.67 -1.61 -12.81
N SER A 385 -13.18 -1.63 -11.58
CA SER A 385 -14.60 -1.35 -11.29
C SER A 385 -15.01 0.10 -11.62
N LEU A 386 -14.06 1.04 -11.62
CA LEU A 386 -14.26 2.43 -12.07
C LEU A 386 -14.18 2.59 -13.59
N GLY A 387 -13.90 1.51 -14.32
CA GLY A 387 -13.73 1.53 -15.76
C GLY A 387 -12.38 2.06 -16.24
N VAL A 388 -11.36 2.11 -15.36
CA VAL A 388 -10.00 2.48 -15.78
C VAL A 388 -9.44 1.41 -16.71
N LYS A 389 -8.88 1.85 -17.84
CA LYS A 389 -8.28 1.02 -18.88
C LYS A 389 -6.81 1.35 -19.07
N ASN A 390 -6.12 0.54 -19.87
CA ASN A 390 -4.72 0.75 -20.27
C ASN A 390 -3.74 0.71 -19.09
N ILE A 391 -4.06 -0.08 -18.06
CA ILE A 391 -3.20 -0.27 -16.91
C ILE A 391 -2.04 -1.19 -17.30
N HIS A 392 -0.81 -0.68 -17.18
CA HIS A 392 0.38 -1.49 -17.27
C HIS A 392 0.71 -2.01 -15.88
N LEU A 393 0.67 -3.32 -15.71
CA LEU A 393 0.82 -4.01 -14.44
C LEU A 393 2.13 -4.82 -14.43
N GLY A 394 2.95 -4.64 -13.41
CA GLY A 394 4.25 -5.29 -13.35
C GLY A 394 4.82 -5.54 -11.95
N PRO A 395 6.02 -6.15 -11.87
CA PRO A 395 6.91 -6.45 -13.00
C PRO A 395 6.53 -7.69 -13.81
N THR A 396 5.57 -8.48 -13.33
CA THR A 396 4.99 -9.64 -14.02
C THR A 396 3.49 -9.64 -13.80
N LEU A 397 2.72 -10.29 -14.67
CA LEU A 397 1.30 -10.52 -14.40
C LEU A 397 1.12 -11.57 -13.28
N PRO A 398 -0.03 -11.57 -12.56
CA PRO A 398 -0.27 -12.52 -11.49
C PRO A 398 -0.41 -13.96 -11.99
N ALA A 399 0.29 -14.89 -11.34
CA ALA A 399 0.27 -16.31 -11.70
C ALA A 399 -1.08 -17.02 -11.42
N PHE A 400 -1.96 -16.38 -10.64
CA PHE A 400 -3.32 -16.88 -10.36
C PHE A 400 -4.34 -16.46 -11.43
N ILE A 401 -3.91 -15.80 -12.50
CA ILE A 401 -4.75 -15.44 -13.65
C ILE A 401 -4.54 -16.48 -14.75
N SER A 402 -5.59 -17.24 -15.09
CA SER A 402 -5.56 -18.19 -16.20
C SER A 402 -5.50 -17.46 -17.55
N PRO A 403 -5.11 -18.13 -18.65
CA PRO A 403 -5.10 -17.51 -19.97
C PRO A 403 -6.45 -16.91 -20.39
N ASN A 404 -7.57 -17.62 -20.17
CA ASN A 404 -8.90 -17.12 -20.56
C ASN A 404 -9.34 -15.93 -19.70
N VAL A 405 -9.04 -15.95 -18.40
CA VAL A 405 -9.33 -14.80 -17.51
C VAL A 405 -8.46 -13.61 -17.88
N LEU A 406 -7.19 -13.82 -18.27
CA LEU A 406 -6.34 -12.75 -18.81
C LEU A 406 -6.95 -12.16 -20.08
N ASP A 407 -7.43 -12.98 -21.01
CA ASP A 407 -8.06 -12.51 -22.23
C ASP A 407 -9.30 -11.64 -21.94
N VAL A 408 -10.11 -11.99 -20.93
CA VAL A 408 -11.21 -11.13 -20.47
C VAL A 408 -10.70 -9.77 -19.98
N LEU A 409 -9.64 -9.75 -19.17
CA LEU A 409 -9.04 -8.53 -18.65
C LEU A 409 -8.43 -7.65 -19.75
N VAL A 410 -7.77 -8.26 -20.73
CA VAL A 410 -7.21 -7.58 -21.90
C VAL A 410 -8.33 -7.02 -22.78
N ASN A 411 -9.34 -7.82 -23.12
CA ASN A 411 -10.43 -7.37 -24.00
C ASN A 411 -11.31 -6.29 -23.37
N SER A 412 -11.53 -6.35 -22.05
CA SER A 412 -12.42 -5.41 -21.35
C SER A 412 -11.72 -4.13 -20.91
N PHE A 413 -10.47 -4.25 -20.42
CA PHE A 413 -9.74 -3.17 -19.76
C PHE A 413 -8.40 -2.83 -20.42
N ASN A 414 -7.96 -3.59 -21.42
CA ASN A 414 -6.65 -3.43 -22.05
C ASN A 414 -5.52 -3.41 -21.00
N ILE A 415 -5.55 -4.37 -20.05
CA ILE A 415 -4.43 -4.58 -19.12
C ILE A 415 -3.22 -5.05 -19.91
N GLN A 416 -2.05 -4.48 -19.62
CA GLN A 416 -0.80 -4.81 -20.29
C GLN A 416 0.29 -5.16 -19.28
N SER A 417 1.22 -6.03 -19.67
CA SER A 417 2.48 -6.18 -18.95
C SER A 417 3.43 -5.06 -19.32
N ILE A 418 4.38 -4.73 -18.44
CA ILE A 418 5.51 -3.86 -18.80
C ILE A 418 6.42 -4.51 -19.86
N SER A 419 7.09 -3.69 -20.67
CA SER A 419 8.17 -4.11 -21.59
C SER A 419 9.51 -3.52 -21.10
N ASN A 420 10.35 -3.02 -22.01
CA ASN A 420 11.50 -2.20 -21.69
C ASN A 420 11.12 -0.71 -21.59
N VAL A 421 11.96 0.04 -20.89
CA VAL A 421 11.71 1.45 -20.57
C VAL A 421 11.51 2.31 -21.83
N ASP A 422 12.33 2.10 -22.87
CA ASP A 422 12.28 2.94 -24.07
C ASP A 422 10.99 2.71 -24.88
N GLU A 423 10.53 1.47 -24.96
CA GLU A 423 9.25 1.13 -25.59
C GLU A 423 8.07 1.70 -24.81
N ASP A 424 8.04 1.47 -23.49
CA ASP A 424 6.93 1.91 -22.66
C ASP A 424 6.86 3.44 -22.59
N ILE A 425 7.99 4.15 -22.56
CA ILE A 425 8.01 5.62 -22.66
C ILE A 425 7.41 6.08 -23.99
N LYS A 426 7.71 5.41 -25.11
CA LYS A 426 7.13 5.77 -26.43
C LYS A 426 5.63 5.48 -26.52
N VAL A 427 5.16 4.42 -25.87
CA VAL A 427 3.75 4.02 -25.87
C VAL A 427 2.92 4.91 -24.93
N MET A 428 3.47 5.23 -23.76
CA MET A 428 2.75 5.92 -22.69
C MET A 428 2.76 7.45 -22.83
N MET A 429 3.82 8.04 -23.38
CA MET A 429 3.98 9.50 -23.46
C MET A 429 3.37 10.05 -24.74
#